data_AF-A0A968HKG0-F1
#
_entry.id   AF-A0A968HKG0-F1
#
_cell.length_a   1.000
_cell.length_b   1.000
_cell.length_c   1.000
_cell.angle_alpha   90.00
_cell.angle_beta   90.00
_cell.angle_gamma   90.00
#
_symmetry.space_group_name_H-M   'P 1'
#
loop_
_entity.id
_entity.type
_entity.pdbx_description
1 polymer ?
#
loop_
_entity_poly.entity_id
_entity_poly.type
_entity_poly.pdbx_seq_one_letter_code
_entity_poly.pdbx_strand_id
1 'polypeptide(L)'
;MTHVTLLGGSEARVWRLDGATANTAESLSVYGEILGVPVIREGVSNFHEADSEWRGRFLTVTRSVGDLSMNKNVRNLDLARAAPVLLFGPEKDEDHVKLKIAEVVRDEDGSYTLSDSYIPPVLHIEASPVVMAGLREIMSLSVVKQRSLTGTRRQRDQASIEFDASDVTRYLLLNAINCNLPLVKHVSEEPKTSSLSAYLMLLAYAGALTSFTGEIDPAGFPRFAFLDLRSCFLPMFEHIKAMLGAVVKDLSIKIPLEARDDGMWIGRLSEQRMVDCRDWVMAVEAPAIGEQQVANRLPQLSKMSSWKQIAAIVKSATPGVPLVPTHRPPSEVPIRPGHVYFMIDKASQYCATS
;
A
#
# COMPACT_ATOMS: atom_id res chain seq x y z
N MET A 1 44.65 2.72 10.25
CA MET A 1 43.71 2.83 9.12
C MET A 1 42.71 1.69 9.27
N THR A 2 41.42 1.97 9.26
CA THR A 2 40.39 0.92 9.33
C THR A 2 40.17 0.39 7.91
N HIS A 3 40.31 -0.92 7.70
CA HIS A 3 40.09 -1.57 6.42
C HIS A 3 38.67 -2.12 6.39
N VAL A 4 37.94 -1.91 5.29
CA VAL A 4 36.59 -2.46 5.07
C VAL A 4 36.64 -3.33 3.81
N THR A 5 36.12 -4.54 3.89
CA THR A 5 36.08 -5.46 2.75
C THR A 5 34.80 -5.25 1.96
N LEU A 6 34.92 -4.88 0.68
CA LEU A 6 33.80 -4.76 -0.25
C LEU A 6 33.33 -6.16 -0.71
N LEU A 7 32.08 -6.26 -1.16
CA LEU A 7 31.56 -7.44 -1.83
C LEU A 7 32.43 -7.75 -3.06
N GLY A 8 33.15 -8.88 -3.02
CA GLY A 8 34.16 -9.26 -4.01
C GLY A 8 35.59 -9.42 -3.46
N GLY A 9 35.81 -9.20 -2.16
CA GLY A 9 37.10 -9.44 -1.49
C GLY A 9 38.11 -8.31 -1.67
N SER A 10 37.71 -7.19 -2.26
CA SER A 10 38.53 -5.99 -2.42
C SER A 10 38.52 -5.16 -1.13
N GLU A 11 39.69 -4.77 -0.63
CA GLU A 11 39.78 -3.85 0.51
C GLU A 11 39.55 -2.39 0.07
N ALA A 12 38.70 -1.67 0.80
CA ALA A 12 38.56 -0.22 0.71
C ALA A 12 39.25 0.45 1.91
N ARG A 13 39.99 1.53 1.65
CA ARG A 13 40.60 2.35 2.71
C ARG A 13 39.58 3.39 3.18
N VAL A 14 39.39 3.51 4.50
CA VAL A 14 38.56 4.53 5.15
C VAL A 14 39.32 5.87 5.24
N TRP A 15 38.73 6.95 4.73
CA TRP A 15 39.27 8.30 4.91
C TRP A 15 38.72 8.95 6.18
N ARG A 16 39.57 9.71 6.87
CA ARG A 16 39.34 10.20 8.24
C ARG A 16 38.16 11.16 8.30
N LEU A 17 37.22 10.86 9.21
CA LEU A 17 36.40 11.85 9.90
C LEU A 17 37.26 12.62 10.91
N ASP A 18 37.02 13.91 11.07
CA ASP A 18 37.33 14.58 12.33
C ASP A 18 36.64 13.81 13.48
N GLY A 19 37.42 13.37 14.47
CA GLY A 19 36.91 12.61 15.62
C GLY A 19 35.94 13.41 16.50
N ALA A 20 35.90 14.74 16.38
CA ALA A 20 34.97 15.58 17.12
C ALA A 20 33.54 15.51 16.57
N THR A 21 33.35 15.50 15.25
CA THR A 21 32.03 15.47 14.59
C THR A 21 31.41 14.07 14.55
N ALA A 22 32.25 13.03 14.40
CA ALA A 22 31.80 11.63 14.47
C ALA A 22 31.18 11.28 15.83
N ASN A 23 31.68 11.89 16.90
CA ASN A 23 31.30 11.55 18.28
C ASN A 23 30.05 12.26 18.81
N THR A 24 29.47 13.22 18.07
CA THR A 24 28.28 13.97 18.49
C THR A 24 27.09 13.84 17.54
N ALA A 25 27.27 13.24 16.37
CA ALA A 25 26.20 13.08 15.39
C ALA A 25 25.28 11.89 15.75
N GLU A 26 23.96 12.12 15.70
CA GLU A 26 22.94 11.06 15.87
C GLU A 26 22.92 10.09 14.68
N SER A 27 23.18 10.61 13.47
CA SER A 27 23.41 9.82 12.27
C SER A 27 24.56 10.37 11.43
N LEU A 28 25.24 9.47 10.73
CA LEU A 28 26.38 9.76 9.90
C LEU A 28 26.19 9.11 8.52
N SER A 29 26.09 9.95 7.49
CA SER A 29 25.98 9.45 6.11
C SER A 29 27.31 8.85 5.65
N VAL A 30 27.26 7.63 5.12
CA VAL A 30 28.39 6.95 4.50
C VAL A 30 28.28 7.13 3.00
N TYR A 31 29.29 7.81 2.47
CA TYR A 31 29.43 8.00 1.05
C TYR A 31 30.41 6.96 0.52
N GLY A 32 29.90 6.13 -0.38
CA GLY A 32 30.75 5.35 -1.26
C GLY A 32 31.13 6.26 -2.41
N GLU A 33 32.41 6.33 -2.72
CA GLU A 33 32.80 6.81 -4.02
C GLU A 33 32.31 5.81 -5.07
N ILE A 34 31.40 6.23 -5.97
CA ILE A 34 30.59 5.36 -6.85
C ILE A 34 31.45 4.40 -7.68
N LEU A 35 32.69 4.79 -7.92
CA LEU A 35 33.60 4.11 -8.83
C LEU A 35 35.01 3.93 -8.25
N GLY A 36 35.31 4.51 -7.09
CA GLY A 36 36.69 4.64 -6.63
C GLY A 36 37.60 5.40 -7.57
N VAL A 37 37.16 6.60 -7.89
CA VAL A 37 37.58 7.39 -9.02
C VAL A 37 37.51 8.86 -8.60
N PRO A 38 38.63 9.45 -8.15
CA PRO A 38 38.79 10.88 -8.19
C PRO A 38 38.47 11.35 -9.62
N VAL A 39 37.91 12.55 -9.74
CA VAL A 39 37.57 13.15 -11.03
C VAL A 39 38.78 13.05 -11.96
N ILE A 40 38.59 12.61 -13.22
CA ILE A 40 39.71 12.61 -14.19
C ILE A 40 40.18 14.04 -14.32
N ARG A 41 41.44 14.27 -13.97
CA ARG A 41 42.08 15.56 -14.15
C ARG A 41 42.88 15.53 -15.43
N GLU A 42 42.63 16.48 -16.31
CA GLU A 42 43.52 16.76 -17.43
C GLU A 42 44.81 17.39 -16.90
N GLY A 43 45.96 16.97 -17.43
CA GLY A 43 47.28 17.52 -17.05
C GLY A 43 47.90 16.95 -15.77
N VAL A 44 47.24 16.04 -15.06
CA VAL A 44 47.79 15.37 -13.85
C VAL A 44 47.69 13.85 -13.99
N SER A 45 48.60 13.11 -13.35
CA SER A 45 48.54 11.63 -13.35
C SER A 45 47.28 11.13 -12.67
N ASN A 46 46.46 10.40 -13.43
CA ASN A 46 45.29 9.67 -12.94
C ASN A 46 45.66 8.28 -12.39
N PHE A 47 46.95 7.93 -12.37
CA PHE A 47 47.49 6.68 -11.84
C PHE A 47 48.37 6.97 -10.62
N HIS A 48 48.36 6.05 -9.66
CA HIS A 48 49.27 6.08 -8.52
C HIS A 48 49.72 4.66 -8.13
N GLU A 49 50.84 4.59 -7.42
CA GLU A 49 51.33 3.38 -6.77
C GLU A 49 50.80 3.29 -5.33
N ALA A 50 50.85 2.10 -4.72
CA ALA A 50 50.17 1.81 -3.44
C ALA A 50 50.61 2.68 -2.25
N ASP A 51 51.85 3.18 -2.30
CA ASP A 51 52.49 3.96 -1.23
C ASP A 51 52.60 5.46 -1.55
N SER A 52 51.94 5.93 -2.62
CA SER A 52 51.91 7.34 -2.99
C SER A 52 51.03 8.17 -2.04
N GLU A 53 51.52 9.34 -1.63
CA GLU A 53 50.70 10.35 -0.93
C GLU A 53 49.60 10.92 -1.85
N TRP A 54 49.91 11.07 -3.14
CA TRP A 54 48.96 11.43 -4.18
C TRP A 54 48.09 10.23 -4.55
N ARG A 55 46.76 10.43 -4.61
CA ARG A 55 45.81 9.39 -4.99
C ARG A 55 45.19 9.71 -6.34
N GLY A 56 45.58 8.93 -7.33
CA GLY A 56 44.96 8.93 -8.64
C GLY A 56 43.73 8.00 -8.70
N ARG A 57 42.97 8.14 -9.78
CA ARG A 57 41.83 7.29 -10.17
C ARG A 57 42.12 5.81 -10.23
N PHE A 58 43.31 5.44 -10.63
CA PHE A 58 43.69 4.04 -10.76
C PHE A 58 44.93 3.76 -9.94
N LEU A 59 44.93 2.60 -9.30
CA LEU A 59 46.12 1.96 -8.79
C LEU A 59 46.74 1.15 -9.93
N THR A 60 48.02 1.37 -10.21
CA THR A 60 48.76 0.53 -11.16
C THR A 60 49.04 -0.83 -10.51
N VAL A 61 48.59 -1.91 -11.16
CA VAL A 61 48.82 -3.29 -10.71
C VAL A 61 49.43 -4.09 -11.84
N THR A 62 50.65 -4.56 -11.64
CA THR A 62 51.30 -5.48 -12.58
C THR A 62 50.68 -6.88 -12.43
N ARG A 63 50.11 -7.40 -13.52
CA ARG A 63 49.55 -8.75 -13.58
C ARG A 63 50.17 -9.54 -14.71
N SER A 64 50.52 -10.80 -14.42
CA SER A 64 50.87 -11.77 -15.45
C SER A 64 49.60 -12.23 -16.19
N VAL A 65 49.49 -11.89 -17.47
CA VAL A 65 48.36 -12.22 -18.34
C VAL A 65 48.84 -13.14 -19.46
N GLY A 66 48.13 -14.25 -19.67
CA GLY A 66 48.41 -15.18 -20.76
C GLY A 66 47.89 -14.66 -22.10
N ASP A 67 48.65 -14.90 -23.17
CA ASP A 67 48.23 -14.61 -24.53
C ASP A 67 47.08 -15.54 -24.98
N LEU A 68 46.07 -14.97 -25.66
CA LEU A 68 44.90 -15.69 -26.16
C LEU A 68 45.13 -16.31 -27.56
N SER A 69 46.18 -15.91 -28.28
CA SER A 69 46.34 -16.16 -29.72
C SER A 69 47.10 -17.43 -30.11
N MET A 70 48.03 -17.94 -29.28
CA MET A 70 48.64 -19.29 -29.26
C MET A 70 50.02 -19.27 -28.57
N ASN A 71 50.42 -20.43 -28.02
CA ASN A 71 51.49 -20.64 -27.03
C ASN A 71 51.21 -19.93 -25.71
N LYS A 72 51.20 -20.69 -24.60
CA LYS A 72 50.96 -20.23 -23.21
C LYS A 72 52.03 -19.26 -22.69
N ASN A 73 52.38 -18.25 -23.48
CA ASN A 73 53.28 -17.19 -23.14
C ASN A 73 52.55 -16.25 -22.20
N VAL A 74 53.15 -16.01 -21.05
CA VAL A 74 52.65 -15.07 -20.06
C VAL A 74 53.45 -13.79 -20.19
N ARG A 75 52.77 -12.65 -20.20
CA ARG A 75 53.41 -11.33 -20.14
C ARG A 75 52.94 -10.57 -18.92
N ASN A 76 53.85 -9.86 -18.29
CA ASN A 76 53.51 -8.90 -17.25
C ASN A 76 52.99 -7.64 -17.92
N LEU A 77 51.76 -7.27 -17.59
CA LEU A 77 51.10 -6.06 -18.04
C LEU A 77 50.78 -5.20 -16.83
N ASP A 78 51.01 -3.90 -16.94
CA ASP A 78 50.53 -2.93 -15.98
C ASP A 78 49.07 -2.61 -16.29
N LEU A 79 48.20 -2.94 -15.34
CA LEU A 79 46.76 -2.78 -15.46
C LEU A 79 46.26 -1.69 -14.52
N ALA A 80 45.23 -0.98 -14.98
CA ALA A 80 44.50 -0.02 -14.17
C ALA A 80 43.51 -0.75 -13.26
N ARG A 81 43.68 -0.63 -11.93
CA ARG A 81 42.68 -1.08 -10.95
C ARG A 81 42.02 0.13 -10.30
N ALA A 82 40.69 0.18 -10.28
CA ALA A 82 39.95 1.23 -9.58
C ALA A 82 40.31 1.23 -8.08
N ALA A 83 40.39 2.42 -7.46
CA ALA A 83 40.87 2.60 -6.09
C ALA A 83 39.82 3.28 -5.19
N PRO A 84 38.76 2.55 -4.76
CA PRO A 84 37.66 3.13 -4.00
C PRO A 84 37.99 3.53 -2.58
N VAL A 85 37.44 4.69 -2.21
CA VAL A 85 37.52 5.26 -0.87
C VAL A 85 36.12 5.35 -0.25
N LEU A 86 36.03 5.02 1.04
CA LEU A 86 34.86 5.29 1.85
C LEU A 86 35.03 6.63 2.55
N LEU A 87 34.03 7.48 2.39
CA LEU A 87 33.99 8.84 2.90
C LEU A 87 32.81 8.97 3.86
N PHE A 88 32.97 9.79 4.89
CA PHE A 88 31.96 9.96 5.91
C PHE A 88 31.59 11.42 6.09
N GLY A 89 30.32 11.66 6.37
CA GLY A 89 29.81 13.00 6.64
C GLY A 89 29.71 13.89 5.39
N PRO A 90 29.15 15.10 5.55
CA PRO A 90 28.88 16.02 4.45
C PRO A 90 30.11 16.83 4.02
N GLU A 91 31.33 16.37 4.32
CA GLU A 91 32.55 17.13 4.01
C GLU A 91 32.61 17.47 2.52
N LYS A 92 32.76 18.79 2.26
CA LYS A 92 32.97 19.32 0.92
C LYS A 92 34.27 18.75 0.40
N ASP A 93 34.15 18.02 -0.68
CA ASP A 93 35.23 17.34 -1.32
C ASP A 93 34.88 17.33 -2.79
N GLU A 94 35.48 18.27 -3.49
CA GLU A 94 35.30 18.50 -4.92
C GLU A 94 36.12 17.50 -5.74
N ASP A 95 36.94 16.68 -5.07
CA ASP A 95 37.88 15.78 -5.72
C ASP A 95 37.25 14.43 -6.07
N HIS A 96 36.12 14.08 -5.43
CA HIS A 96 35.48 12.77 -5.55
C HIS A 96 34.01 12.88 -6.00
N VAL A 97 33.59 11.96 -6.87
CA VAL A 97 32.18 11.77 -7.22
C VAL A 97 31.55 10.76 -6.25
N LYS A 98 30.64 11.23 -5.40
CA LYS A 98 30.12 10.48 -4.25
C LYS A 98 28.66 10.05 -4.43
N LEU A 99 28.32 8.90 -3.85
CA LEU A 99 26.94 8.46 -3.64
C LEU A 99 26.80 8.00 -2.22
N LYS A 100 25.70 8.39 -1.58
CA LYS A 100 25.38 7.83 -0.27
C LYS A 100 25.02 6.36 -0.46
N ILE A 101 25.75 5.47 0.21
CA ILE A 101 25.56 4.01 0.12
C ILE A 101 25.00 3.43 1.41
N ALA A 102 25.21 4.13 2.53
CA ALA A 102 24.68 3.73 3.82
C ALA A 102 24.52 4.95 4.73
N GLU A 103 23.89 4.71 5.88
CA GLU A 103 23.79 5.65 6.97
C GLU A 103 24.11 4.89 8.26
N VAL A 104 25.06 5.38 9.03
CA VAL A 104 25.36 4.87 10.37
C VAL A 104 24.50 5.64 11.35
N VAL A 105 23.86 4.95 12.28
CA VAL A 105 23.07 5.52 13.37
C VAL A 105 23.60 5.00 14.70
N ARG A 106 23.35 5.76 15.76
CA ARG A 106 23.58 5.27 17.12
C ARG A 106 22.43 4.41 17.59
N ASP A 107 22.78 3.27 18.17
CA ASP A 107 21.86 2.40 18.88
C ASP A 107 21.61 2.91 20.30
N GLU A 108 20.60 2.38 20.98
CA GLU A 108 20.23 2.77 22.37
C GLU A 108 21.39 2.55 23.35
N ASP A 109 22.20 1.52 23.12
CA ASP A 109 23.39 1.19 23.90
C ASP A 109 24.62 2.07 23.56
N GLY A 110 24.46 3.05 22.67
CA GLY A 110 25.52 3.94 22.19
C GLY A 110 26.49 3.29 21.17
N SER A 111 26.21 2.06 20.75
CA SER A 111 26.95 1.38 19.68
C SER A 111 26.57 1.98 18.30
N TYR A 112 27.44 1.81 17.29
CA TYR A 112 27.16 2.25 15.93
C TYR A 112 26.63 1.09 15.10
N THR A 113 25.45 1.29 14.48
CA THR A 113 24.83 0.32 13.56
C THR A 113 24.46 0.99 12.23
N LEU A 114 24.18 0.18 11.20
CA LEU A 114 23.65 0.71 9.94
C LEU A 114 22.14 0.96 10.08
N SER A 115 21.65 2.01 9.44
CA SER A 115 20.23 2.32 9.39
C SER A 115 19.49 1.31 8.51
N ASP A 116 18.64 0.49 9.13
CA ASP A 116 17.78 -0.47 8.43
C ASP A 116 16.74 0.17 7.53
N SER A 117 16.44 1.45 7.73
CA SER A 117 15.47 2.19 6.90
C SER A 117 16.11 2.88 5.71
N TYR A 118 17.44 2.82 5.57
CA TYR A 118 18.14 3.48 4.47
C TYR A 118 17.93 2.77 3.14
N ILE A 119 17.62 3.56 2.11
CA ILE A 119 17.48 3.09 0.73
C ILE A 119 18.56 3.78 -0.10
N PRO A 120 19.64 3.07 -0.47
CA PRO A 120 20.65 3.62 -1.37
C PRO A 120 20.06 3.84 -2.77
N PRO A 121 20.68 4.69 -3.60
CA PRO A 121 20.34 4.79 -5.02
C PRO A 121 20.66 3.47 -5.73
N VAL A 122 19.64 2.64 -5.91
CA VAL A 122 19.79 1.31 -6.52
C VAL A 122 19.33 1.31 -7.97
N LEU A 123 20.12 0.71 -8.86
CA LEU A 123 19.70 0.46 -10.24
C LEU A 123 18.64 -0.64 -10.27
N HIS A 124 18.88 -1.73 -9.56
CA HIS A 124 17.97 -2.86 -9.43
C HIS A 124 17.45 -2.96 -8.00
N ILE A 125 16.15 -3.20 -7.85
CA ILE A 125 15.48 -3.21 -6.54
C ILE A 125 16.04 -4.26 -5.58
N GLU A 126 16.66 -5.35 -6.07
CA GLU A 126 17.28 -6.38 -5.23
C GLU A 126 18.38 -5.86 -4.30
N ALA A 127 19.05 -4.77 -4.68
CA ALA A 127 20.11 -4.17 -3.88
C ALA A 127 19.57 -3.42 -2.64
N SER A 128 18.25 -3.23 -2.53
CA SER A 128 17.62 -2.68 -1.33
C SER A 128 16.67 -3.68 -0.67
N PRO A 129 17.04 -4.24 0.49
CA PRO A 129 16.14 -5.09 1.28
C PRO A 129 14.84 -4.39 1.67
N VAL A 130 14.90 -3.07 1.93
CA VAL A 130 13.74 -2.25 2.30
C VAL A 130 12.71 -2.19 1.17
N VAL A 131 13.15 -1.94 -0.07
CA VAL A 131 12.27 -1.90 -1.23
C VAL A 131 11.66 -3.28 -1.48
N MET A 132 12.47 -4.34 -1.41
CA MET A 132 11.99 -5.71 -1.58
C MET A 132 10.98 -6.12 -0.50
N ALA A 133 11.20 -5.73 0.76
CA ALA A 133 10.27 -5.99 1.85
C ALA A 133 8.94 -5.26 1.62
N GLY A 134 8.97 -3.96 1.28
CA GLY A 134 7.77 -3.17 1.00
C GLY A 134 6.96 -3.71 -0.18
N LEU A 135 7.62 -4.13 -1.27
CA LEU A 135 6.95 -4.75 -2.41
C LEU A 135 6.25 -6.08 -2.04
N ARG A 136 6.91 -6.92 -1.25
CA ARG A 136 6.31 -8.18 -0.77
C ARG A 136 5.14 -7.95 0.17
N GLU A 137 5.26 -6.93 1.04
CA GLU A 137 4.18 -6.53 1.94
C GLU A 137 2.95 -6.06 1.15
N ILE A 138 3.14 -5.17 0.17
CA ILE A 138 2.06 -4.72 -0.73
C ILE A 138 1.44 -5.90 -1.46
N MET A 139 2.24 -6.79 -2.05
CA MET A 139 1.73 -7.99 -2.72
C MET A 139 0.83 -8.81 -1.79
N SER A 140 1.29 -9.08 -0.56
CA SER A 140 0.53 -9.82 0.44
C SER A 140 -0.81 -9.16 0.76
N LEU A 141 -0.80 -7.85 1.04
CA LEU A 141 -2.00 -7.08 1.35
C LEU A 141 -2.97 -7.03 0.18
N SER A 142 -2.47 -6.88 -1.05
CA SER A 142 -3.26 -6.92 -2.27
C SER A 142 -3.96 -8.27 -2.43
N VAL A 143 -3.27 -9.39 -2.18
CA VAL A 143 -3.87 -10.74 -2.23
C VAL A 143 -4.95 -10.90 -1.16
N VAL A 144 -4.70 -10.47 0.07
CA VAL A 144 -5.68 -10.53 1.16
C VAL A 144 -6.94 -9.74 0.80
N LYS A 145 -6.76 -8.50 0.33
CA LYS A 145 -7.88 -7.63 -0.07
C LYS A 145 -8.66 -8.21 -1.25
N GLN A 146 -7.96 -8.71 -2.27
CA GLN A 146 -8.55 -9.34 -3.45
C GLN A 146 -9.42 -10.55 -3.07
N ARG A 147 -8.92 -11.42 -2.19
CA ARG A 147 -9.64 -12.60 -1.71
C ARG A 147 -10.88 -12.22 -0.90
N SER A 148 -10.75 -11.22 -0.03
CA SER A 148 -11.88 -10.68 0.74
C SER A 148 -13.01 -10.20 -0.18
N LEU A 149 -12.69 -9.37 -1.18
CA LEU A 149 -13.66 -8.85 -2.15
C LEU A 149 -14.31 -9.95 -2.99
N THR A 150 -13.53 -10.96 -3.41
CA THR A 150 -14.03 -12.10 -4.18
C THR A 150 -14.93 -13.03 -3.33
N GLY A 151 -14.59 -13.22 -2.05
CA GLY A 151 -15.40 -14.01 -1.12
C GLY A 151 -16.78 -13.40 -0.89
N THR A 152 -16.85 -12.09 -0.64
CA THR A 152 -18.12 -11.36 -0.52
C THR A 152 -18.97 -11.48 -1.78
N ARG A 153 -18.34 -11.43 -2.96
CA ARG A 153 -19.04 -11.61 -4.24
C ARG A 153 -19.73 -12.96 -4.34
N ARG A 154 -19.03 -14.06 -4.06
CA ARG A 154 -19.61 -15.42 -4.15
C ARG A 154 -20.82 -15.62 -3.24
N GLN A 155 -20.78 -15.04 -2.04
CA GLN A 155 -21.91 -15.09 -1.10
C GLN A 155 -23.11 -14.28 -1.62
N ARG A 156 -22.88 -13.12 -2.25
CA ARG A 156 -23.96 -12.29 -2.81
C ARG A 156 -24.55 -12.85 -4.10
N ASP A 157 -23.73 -13.35 -5.03
CA ASP A 157 -24.21 -13.99 -6.27
C ASP A 157 -25.11 -15.22 -5.97
N GLN A 158 -24.87 -15.91 -4.85
CA GLN A 158 -25.74 -17.00 -4.37
C GLN A 158 -27.03 -16.50 -3.70
N ALA A 159 -27.06 -15.26 -3.21
CA ALA A 159 -28.15 -14.69 -2.40
C ALA A 159 -29.03 -13.67 -3.15
N SER A 160 -28.59 -13.11 -4.28
CA SER A 160 -29.33 -12.10 -5.04
C SER A 160 -29.11 -12.19 -6.55
N ILE A 161 -30.20 -12.09 -7.32
CA ILE A 161 -30.18 -12.03 -8.80
C ILE A 161 -29.95 -10.60 -9.33
N GLU A 162 -30.09 -9.57 -8.48
CA GLU A 162 -30.00 -8.15 -8.85
C GLU A 162 -28.71 -7.47 -8.38
N PHE A 163 -28.07 -6.71 -9.27
CA PHE A 163 -26.87 -5.91 -9.02
C PHE A 163 -27.19 -4.62 -8.24
N ASP A 164 -26.48 -4.37 -7.14
CA ASP A 164 -26.62 -3.16 -6.33
C ASP A 164 -25.56 -2.09 -6.68
N ALA A 165 -25.86 -0.81 -6.46
CA ALA A 165 -24.90 0.28 -6.70
C ALA A 165 -23.65 0.17 -5.82
N SER A 166 -23.81 -0.36 -4.60
CA SER A 166 -22.67 -0.66 -3.70
C SER A 166 -21.76 -1.79 -4.23
N ASP A 167 -22.28 -2.66 -5.10
CA ASP A 167 -21.47 -3.69 -5.75
C ASP A 167 -20.53 -3.07 -6.78
N VAL A 168 -20.94 -1.99 -7.47
CA VAL A 168 -20.11 -1.31 -8.48
C VAL A 168 -18.81 -0.79 -7.87
N THR A 169 -18.86 -0.12 -6.72
CA THR A 169 -17.64 0.37 -6.03
C THR A 169 -16.72 -0.80 -5.66
N ARG A 170 -17.27 -1.91 -5.16
CA ARG A 170 -16.49 -3.12 -4.83
C ARG A 170 -15.89 -3.77 -6.09
N TYR A 171 -16.62 -3.80 -7.20
CA TYR A 171 -16.14 -4.31 -8.48
C TYR A 171 -15.02 -3.43 -9.04
N LEU A 172 -15.15 -2.12 -8.98
CA LEU A 172 -14.12 -1.19 -9.42
C LEU A 172 -12.84 -1.33 -8.58
N LEU A 173 -12.97 -1.49 -7.26
CA LEU A 173 -11.82 -1.74 -6.39
C LEU A 173 -11.17 -3.10 -6.71
N LEU A 174 -11.98 -4.13 -6.88
CA LEU A 174 -11.50 -5.46 -7.27
C LEU A 174 -10.80 -5.40 -8.65
N ASN A 175 -11.32 -4.63 -9.60
CA ASN A 175 -10.70 -4.41 -10.90
C ASN A 175 -9.35 -3.69 -10.76
N ALA A 176 -9.29 -2.59 -10.00
CA ALA A 176 -8.04 -1.88 -9.72
C ALA A 176 -6.98 -2.80 -9.11
N ILE A 177 -7.36 -3.68 -8.18
CA ILE A 177 -6.44 -4.67 -7.61
C ILE A 177 -6.07 -5.74 -8.64
N ASN A 178 -7.03 -6.34 -9.35
CA ASN A 178 -6.76 -7.42 -10.31
C ASN A 178 -5.88 -6.97 -11.49
N CYS A 179 -6.00 -5.73 -11.95
CA CYS A 179 -5.15 -5.19 -13.02
C CYS A 179 -3.70 -4.97 -12.57
N ASN A 180 -3.47 -4.65 -11.29
CA ASN A 180 -2.13 -4.31 -10.79
C ASN A 180 -1.44 -5.47 -10.07
N LEU A 181 -2.19 -6.38 -9.44
CA LEU A 181 -1.64 -7.50 -8.65
C LEU A 181 -0.66 -8.38 -9.44
N PRO A 182 -0.89 -8.74 -10.73
CA PRO A 182 0.09 -9.50 -11.51
C PRO A 182 1.41 -8.74 -11.71
N LEU A 183 1.36 -7.41 -11.88
CA LEU A 183 2.54 -6.57 -12.03
C LEU A 183 3.31 -6.46 -10.71
N VAL A 184 2.60 -6.23 -9.60
CA VAL A 184 3.20 -6.22 -8.25
C VAL A 184 3.88 -7.55 -7.97
N LYS A 185 3.22 -8.67 -8.27
CA LYS A 185 3.79 -10.02 -8.13
C LYS A 185 5.06 -10.16 -8.95
N HIS A 186 5.01 -9.85 -10.26
CA HIS A 186 6.17 -9.96 -11.13
C HIS A 186 7.35 -9.14 -10.61
N VAL A 187 7.14 -7.87 -10.25
CA VAL A 187 8.21 -7.01 -9.73
C VAL A 187 8.75 -7.52 -8.39
N SER A 188 7.93 -8.12 -7.53
CA SER A 188 8.37 -8.71 -6.26
C SER A 188 9.18 -10.00 -6.42
N GLU A 189 9.00 -10.70 -7.54
CA GLU A 189 9.66 -11.97 -7.88
C GLU A 189 10.85 -11.79 -8.85
N GLU A 190 10.90 -10.70 -9.63
CA GLU A 190 11.96 -10.34 -10.58
C GLU A 190 12.92 -9.30 -9.98
N PRO A 191 14.02 -9.74 -9.35
CA PRO A 191 14.86 -8.87 -8.50
C PRO A 191 15.63 -7.81 -9.32
N LYS A 192 15.79 -8.05 -10.63
CA LYS A 192 16.51 -7.17 -11.56
C LYS A 192 15.66 -6.03 -12.11
N THR A 193 14.45 -5.84 -11.61
CA THR A 193 13.61 -4.71 -12.02
C THR A 193 14.28 -3.37 -11.65
N SER A 194 14.25 -2.40 -12.57
CA SER A 194 14.77 -1.05 -12.30
C SER A 194 13.99 -0.35 -11.20
N SER A 195 14.67 0.42 -10.34
CA SER A 195 14.00 1.22 -9.29
C SER A 195 12.98 2.19 -9.86
N LEU A 196 13.25 2.81 -11.01
CA LEU A 196 12.29 3.68 -11.70
C LEU A 196 11.05 2.89 -12.15
N SER A 197 11.24 1.73 -12.79
CA SER A 197 10.13 0.91 -13.27
C SER A 197 9.25 0.40 -12.12
N ALA A 198 9.86 -0.04 -11.02
CA ALA A 198 9.14 -0.43 -9.82
C ALA A 198 8.34 0.75 -9.23
N TYR A 199 8.93 1.94 -9.17
CA TYR A 199 8.26 3.13 -8.66
C TYR A 199 7.08 3.56 -9.53
N LEU A 200 7.23 3.57 -10.85
CA LEU A 200 6.14 3.93 -11.78
C LEU A 200 4.98 2.95 -11.69
N MET A 201 5.26 1.65 -11.50
CA MET A 201 4.23 0.64 -11.27
C MET A 201 3.46 0.92 -9.97
N LEU A 202 4.17 1.22 -8.87
CA LEU A 202 3.55 1.59 -7.59
C LEU A 202 2.71 2.86 -7.71
N LEU A 203 3.21 3.86 -8.45
CA LEU A 203 2.51 5.12 -8.67
C LEU A 203 1.18 4.90 -9.42
N ALA A 204 1.19 4.08 -10.48
CA ALA A 204 -0.02 3.71 -11.21
C ALA A 204 -1.00 2.94 -10.32
N TYR A 205 -0.50 2.02 -9.50
CA TYR A 205 -1.34 1.26 -8.58
C TYR A 205 -1.96 2.15 -7.50
N ALA A 206 -1.16 3.02 -6.88
CA ALA A 206 -1.63 3.98 -5.89
C ALA A 206 -2.70 4.92 -6.45
N GLY A 207 -2.50 5.45 -7.66
CA GLY A 207 -3.50 6.30 -8.33
C GLY A 207 -4.81 5.57 -8.64
N ALA A 208 -4.75 4.27 -8.94
CA ALA A 208 -5.97 3.47 -9.10
C ALA A 208 -6.72 3.28 -7.77
N LEU A 209 -6.01 3.21 -6.65
CA LEU A 209 -6.60 3.03 -5.31
C LEU A 209 -7.18 4.33 -4.73
N THR A 210 -6.68 5.51 -5.13
CA THR A 210 -7.20 6.80 -4.61
C THR A 210 -8.66 7.04 -4.94
N SER A 211 -9.21 6.42 -5.99
CA SER A 211 -10.66 6.51 -6.31
C SER A 211 -11.57 5.96 -5.20
N PHE A 212 -11.03 5.22 -4.23
CA PHE A 212 -11.79 4.59 -3.15
C PHE A 212 -11.57 5.25 -1.79
N THR A 213 -10.75 6.31 -1.72
CA THR A 213 -10.47 7.05 -0.48
C THR A 213 -10.57 8.55 -0.75
N GLY A 214 -11.19 9.31 0.15
CA GLY A 214 -11.22 10.78 0.06
C GLY A 214 -10.03 11.48 0.71
N GLU A 215 -9.11 10.72 1.32
CA GLU A 215 -8.05 11.25 2.20
C GLU A 215 -6.74 11.54 1.46
N ILE A 216 -6.51 10.91 0.31
CA ILE A 216 -5.25 10.96 -0.42
C ILE A 216 -5.47 11.55 -1.82
N ASP A 217 -4.82 12.68 -2.10
CA ASP A 217 -4.79 13.30 -3.43
C ASP A 217 -3.71 12.65 -4.31
N PRO A 218 -4.06 12.05 -5.47
CA PRO A 218 -3.08 11.46 -6.37
C PRO A 218 -2.06 12.45 -6.94
N ALA A 219 -2.37 13.76 -7.01
CA ALA A 219 -1.41 14.77 -7.44
C ALA A 219 -0.32 15.04 -6.38
N GLY A 220 -0.58 14.66 -5.13
CA GLY A 220 0.33 14.82 -3.99
C GLY A 220 1.35 13.68 -3.83
N PHE A 221 1.36 12.67 -4.71
CA PHE A 221 2.32 11.58 -4.57
C PHE A 221 3.78 12.05 -4.72
N PRO A 222 4.72 11.47 -3.95
CA PRO A 222 6.12 11.85 -4.03
C PRO A 222 6.67 11.72 -5.46
N ARG A 223 7.58 12.62 -5.84
CA ARG A 223 8.30 12.48 -7.10
C ARG A 223 9.39 11.43 -6.94
N PHE A 224 9.68 10.70 -8.01
CA PHE A 224 10.82 9.77 -8.02
C PHE A 224 12.12 10.56 -7.84
N ALA A 225 12.83 10.30 -6.74
CA ALA A 225 14.09 10.94 -6.41
C ALA A 225 15.20 9.88 -6.37
N PHE A 226 15.86 9.63 -7.50
CA PHE A 226 16.84 8.52 -7.61
C PHE A 226 17.94 8.57 -6.53
N LEU A 227 18.42 9.77 -6.18
CA LEU A 227 19.45 9.97 -5.16
C LEU A 227 18.92 9.90 -3.72
N ASP A 228 17.60 9.88 -3.54
CA ASP A 228 16.92 9.76 -2.25
C ASP A 228 15.68 8.87 -2.39
N LEU A 229 15.91 7.59 -2.68
CA LEU A 229 14.82 6.62 -2.87
C LEU A 229 13.98 6.44 -1.61
N ARG A 230 14.55 6.68 -0.42
CA ARG A 230 13.84 6.62 0.87
C ARG A 230 12.67 7.62 0.87
N SER A 231 12.90 8.85 0.42
CA SER A 231 11.89 9.92 0.38
C SER A 231 10.68 9.62 -0.51
N CYS A 232 10.83 8.77 -1.53
CA CYS A 232 9.75 8.45 -2.46
C CYS A 232 9.12 7.08 -2.20
N PHE A 233 9.91 6.03 -1.96
CA PHE A 233 9.39 4.68 -1.76
C PHE A 233 8.66 4.51 -0.43
N LEU A 234 9.20 5.01 0.69
CA LEU A 234 8.56 4.78 1.99
C LEU A 234 7.16 5.41 2.08
N PRO A 235 6.96 6.70 1.74
CA PRO A 235 5.61 7.26 1.79
C PRO A 235 4.66 6.60 0.78
N MET A 236 5.16 6.18 -0.39
CA MET A 236 4.37 5.44 -1.38
C MET A 236 3.87 4.11 -0.82
N PHE A 237 4.74 3.36 -0.12
CA PHE A 237 4.34 2.13 0.55
C PHE A 237 3.27 2.39 1.61
N GLU A 238 3.47 3.38 2.47
CA GLU A 238 2.48 3.73 3.50
C GLU A 238 1.11 4.11 2.90
N HIS A 239 1.08 4.93 1.86
CA HIS A 239 -0.16 5.29 1.17
C HIS A 239 -0.89 4.06 0.62
N ILE A 240 -0.19 3.18 -0.11
CA ILE A 240 -0.81 1.97 -0.68
C ILE A 240 -1.33 1.06 0.44
N LYS A 241 -0.56 0.87 1.51
CA LYS A 241 -0.97 0.06 2.66
C LYS A 241 -2.22 0.62 3.33
N ALA A 242 -2.28 1.93 3.56
CA ALA A 242 -3.45 2.60 4.11
C ALA A 242 -4.69 2.38 3.23
N MET A 243 -4.57 2.57 1.91
CA MET A 243 -5.68 2.38 0.97
C MET A 243 -6.15 0.92 0.87
N LEU A 244 -5.23 -0.05 0.95
CA LEU A 244 -5.58 -1.48 0.98
C LEU A 244 -6.25 -1.87 2.31
N GLY A 245 -5.82 -1.26 3.42
CA GLY A 245 -6.40 -1.44 4.74
C GLY A 245 -7.79 -0.81 4.90
N ALA A 246 -8.09 0.27 4.17
CA ALA A 246 -9.35 0.98 4.25
C ALA A 246 -10.56 0.07 3.99
N VAL A 247 -11.52 0.05 4.91
CA VAL A 247 -12.75 -0.73 4.76
C VAL A 247 -13.67 0.00 3.78
N VAL A 248 -14.10 -0.68 2.71
CA VAL A 248 -15.18 -0.18 1.86
C VAL A 248 -16.44 -0.15 2.72
N LYS A 249 -16.87 1.06 3.11
CA LYS A 249 -18.08 1.24 3.91
C LYS A 249 -19.28 0.76 3.09
N ASP A 250 -20.01 -0.22 3.62
CA ASP A 250 -21.36 -0.49 3.12
C ASP A 250 -22.23 0.71 3.50
N LEU A 251 -22.73 1.43 2.50
CA LEU A 251 -23.56 2.62 2.72
C LEU A 251 -24.93 2.24 3.31
N SER A 252 -25.40 1.01 3.06
CA SER A 252 -26.61 0.45 3.65
C SER A 252 -26.44 -1.03 3.98
N ILE A 253 -27.16 -1.50 5.00
CA ILE A 253 -27.15 -2.92 5.43
C ILE A 253 -28.51 -3.53 5.10
N LYS A 254 -28.52 -4.56 4.24
CA LYS A 254 -29.73 -5.30 3.90
C LYS A 254 -30.05 -6.32 4.99
N ILE A 255 -31.28 -6.29 5.49
CA ILE A 255 -31.79 -7.24 6.48
C ILE A 255 -32.71 -8.22 5.76
N PRO A 256 -32.35 -9.52 5.64
CA PRO A 256 -33.22 -10.51 5.04
C PRO A 256 -34.46 -10.71 5.92
N LEU A 257 -35.64 -10.68 5.29
CA LEU A 257 -36.91 -11.02 5.95
C LEU A 257 -37.31 -12.44 5.56
N GLU A 258 -37.46 -13.31 6.55
CA GLU A 258 -37.95 -14.68 6.39
C GLU A 258 -39.48 -14.69 6.52
N ALA A 259 -40.18 -15.12 5.47
CA ALA A 259 -41.63 -15.31 5.51
C ALA A 259 -42.01 -16.56 6.32
N ARG A 260 -43.14 -16.49 7.00
CA ARG A 260 -43.77 -17.60 7.72
C ARG A 260 -45.18 -17.86 7.21
N ASP A 261 -45.66 -19.07 7.43
CA ASP A 261 -46.99 -19.54 6.99
C ASP A 261 -48.15 -18.77 7.66
N ASP A 262 -47.89 -18.12 8.81
CA ASP A 262 -48.83 -17.27 9.54
C ASP A 262 -48.91 -15.83 9.00
N GLY A 263 -48.23 -15.54 7.88
CA GLY A 263 -48.20 -14.22 7.26
C GLY A 263 -47.23 -13.24 7.93
N MET A 264 -46.42 -13.69 8.90
CA MET A 264 -45.37 -12.89 9.51
C MET A 264 -44.10 -12.88 8.67
N TRP A 265 -43.36 -11.77 8.76
CA TRP A 265 -42.02 -11.62 8.19
C TRP A 265 -41.04 -11.31 9.31
N ILE A 266 -39.95 -12.06 9.40
CA ILE A 266 -38.97 -11.93 10.48
C ILE A 266 -37.63 -11.49 9.93
N GLY A 267 -37.16 -10.33 10.39
CA GLY A 267 -35.78 -9.87 10.20
C GLY A 267 -34.95 -10.10 11.46
N ARG A 268 -33.82 -10.79 11.33
CA ARG A 268 -32.88 -11.00 12.45
C ARG A 268 -31.77 -9.94 12.40
N LEU A 269 -31.58 -9.27 13.53
CA LEU A 269 -30.47 -8.32 13.73
C LEU A 269 -29.31 -9.06 14.38
N SER A 270 -28.40 -9.60 13.57
CA SER A 270 -27.29 -10.43 14.05
C SER A 270 -26.09 -9.64 14.55
N GLU A 271 -25.98 -8.36 14.18
CA GLU A 271 -24.81 -7.53 14.45
C GLU A 271 -25.20 -6.18 15.05
N GLN A 272 -24.38 -5.67 15.99
CA GLN A 272 -24.63 -4.40 16.66
C GLN A 272 -24.74 -3.23 15.68
N ARG A 273 -23.93 -3.20 14.62
CA ARG A 273 -23.99 -2.15 13.58
C ARG A 273 -25.35 -2.06 12.87
N MET A 274 -26.12 -3.15 12.81
CA MET A 274 -27.47 -3.12 12.24
C MET A 274 -28.41 -2.33 13.15
N VAL A 275 -28.25 -2.53 14.47
CA VAL A 275 -29.01 -1.81 15.49
C VAL A 275 -28.59 -0.34 15.51
N ASP A 276 -27.32 -0.03 15.30
CA ASP A 276 -26.79 1.34 15.36
C ASP A 276 -27.16 2.20 14.14
N CYS A 277 -27.71 1.61 13.07
CA CYS A 277 -28.23 2.36 11.91
C CYS A 277 -29.20 3.47 12.36
N ARG A 278 -28.94 4.68 11.84
CA ARG A 278 -29.76 5.87 12.08
C ARG A 278 -31.12 5.74 11.42
N ASP A 279 -31.10 5.47 10.12
CA ASP A 279 -32.29 5.43 9.27
C ASP A 279 -32.62 3.99 8.90
N TRP A 280 -33.91 3.65 8.97
CA TRP A 280 -34.44 2.33 8.66
C TRP A 280 -35.45 2.47 7.53
N VAL A 281 -35.28 1.68 6.48
CA VAL A 281 -36.10 1.75 5.28
C VAL A 281 -36.61 0.35 4.95
N MET A 282 -37.91 0.24 4.74
CA MET A 282 -38.53 -0.96 4.18
C MET A 282 -38.83 -0.71 2.71
N ALA A 283 -38.33 -1.58 1.84
CA ALA A 283 -38.69 -1.60 0.44
C ALA A 283 -39.68 -2.75 0.20
N VAL A 284 -40.79 -2.46 -0.47
CA VAL A 284 -41.85 -3.44 -0.72
C VAL A 284 -42.17 -3.46 -2.21
N GLU A 285 -42.14 -4.66 -2.78
CA GLU A 285 -42.58 -4.94 -4.13
C GLU A 285 -43.88 -5.76 -4.05
N ALA A 286 -44.92 -5.33 -4.78
CA ALA A 286 -46.17 -6.07 -4.89
C ALA A 286 -46.69 -5.97 -6.33
N PRO A 287 -46.25 -6.83 -7.26
CA PRO A 287 -46.53 -6.68 -8.69
C PRO A 287 -48.03 -6.68 -9.03
N ALA A 288 -48.84 -7.38 -8.24
CA ALA A 288 -50.28 -7.47 -8.42
C ALA A 288 -51.07 -6.23 -7.95
N ILE A 289 -50.43 -5.34 -7.18
CA ILE A 289 -51.07 -4.19 -6.51
C ILE A 289 -50.26 -2.95 -6.91
N GLY A 290 -50.85 -2.03 -7.67
CA GLY A 290 -50.12 -0.84 -8.13
C GLY A 290 -49.47 -0.05 -6.99
N GLU A 291 -48.29 0.54 -7.25
CA GLU A 291 -47.42 1.21 -6.25
C GLU A 291 -48.19 2.17 -5.32
N GLN A 292 -49.09 2.98 -5.87
CA GLN A 292 -49.87 3.94 -5.10
C GLN A 292 -50.88 3.27 -4.15
N GLN A 293 -51.42 2.11 -4.51
CA GLN A 293 -52.26 1.33 -3.61
C GLN A 293 -51.43 0.72 -2.48
N VAL A 294 -50.21 0.26 -2.76
CA VAL A 294 -49.28 -0.25 -1.74
C VAL A 294 -48.94 0.87 -0.75
N ALA A 295 -48.54 2.05 -1.24
CA ALA A 295 -48.22 3.21 -0.41
C ALA A 295 -49.36 3.59 0.55
N ASN A 296 -50.62 3.51 0.10
CA ASN A 296 -51.79 3.90 0.89
C ASN A 296 -52.30 2.79 1.83
N ARG A 297 -52.28 1.54 1.40
CA ARG A 297 -52.90 0.41 2.14
C ARG A 297 -51.93 -0.26 3.11
N LEU A 298 -50.66 -0.39 2.74
CA LEU A 298 -49.70 -1.14 3.54
C LEU A 298 -49.53 -0.58 4.96
N PRO A 299 -49.44 0.75 5.18
CA PRO A 299 -49.35 1.31 6.54
C PRO A 299 -50.57 1.01 7.42
N GLN A 300 -51.74 0.75 6.82
CA GLN A 300 -52.99 0.45 7.54
C GLN A 300 -53.13 -1.04 7.86
N LEU A 301 -52.56 -1.91 7.02
CA LEU A 301 -52.72 -3.36 7.10
C LEU A 301 -51.57 -4.05 7.83
N SER A 302 -50.37 -3.48 7.76
CA SER A 302 -49.18 -4.09 8.36
C SER A 302 -48.93 -3.56 9.76
N LYS A 303 -48.36 -4.43 10.61
CA LYS A 303 -47.88 -4.07 11.94
C LYS A 303 -46.46 -4.57 12.09
N MET A 304 -45.61 -3.72 12.63
CA MET A 304 -44.21 -4.01 12.87
C MET A 304 -43.88 -3.75 14.34
N SER A 305 -43.14 -4.66 14.96
CA SER A 305 -42.66 -4.55 16.35
C SER A 305 -41.60 -5.60 16.62
N SER A 306 -41.03 -5.59 17.84
CA SER A 306 -40.14 -6.64 18.32
C SER A 306 -40.87 -7.99 18.46
N TRP A 307 -40.10 -9.07 18.39
CA TRP A 307 -40.61 -10.43 18.51
C TRP A 307 -41.44 -10.66 19.79
N LYS A 308 -41.04 -10.05 20.90
CA LYS A 308 -41.72 -10.19 22.20
C LYS A 308 -43.08 -9.49 22.23
N GLN A 309 -43.25 -8.41 21.47
CA GLN A 309 -44.44 -7.55 21.56
C GLN A 309 -45.45 -7.78 20.42
N ILE A 310 -45.02 -8.33 19.28
CA ILE A 310 -45.86 -8.45 18.08
C ILE A 310 -47.17 -9.21 18.32
N ALA A 311 -47.14 -10.32 19.08
CA ALA A 311 -48.34 -11.10 19.39
C ALA A 311 -49.37 -10.29 20.21
N ALA A 312 -48.90 -9.48 21.16
CA ALA A 312 -49.76 -8.61 21.95
C ALA A 312 -50.37 -7.48 21.10
N ILE A 313 -49.57 -6.87 20.22
CA ILE A 313 -49.99 -5.77 19.33
C ILE A 313 -51.03 -6.25 18.30
N VAL A 314 -50.87 -7.47 17.77
CA VAL A 314 -51.86 -8.07 16.86
C VAL A 314 -53.17 -8.35 17.61
N LYS A 315 -53.11 -8.99 18.78
CA LYS A 315 -54.31 -9.35 19.56
C LYS A 315 -55.08 -8.15 20.10
N SER A 316 -54.37 -7.09 20.51
CA SER A 316 -54.97 -5.88 21.10
C SER A 316 -55.38 -4.82 20.08
N ALA A 317 -55.20 -5.07 18.79
CA ALA A 317 -55.39 -4.09 17.72
C ALA A 317 -54.59 -2.77 17.90
N THR A 318 -53.60 -2.72 18.81
CA THR A 318 -52.76 -1.54 19.06
C THR A 318 -51.92 -1.17 17.82
N PRO A 319 -51.63 0.11 17.56
CA PRO A 319 -50.71 0.51 16.49
C PRO A 319 -49.30 -0.06 16.72
N GLY A 320 -48.64 -0.51 15.66
CA GLY A 320 -47.22 -0.86 15.68
C GLY A 320 -46.33 0.34 15.35
N VAL A 321 -45.07 0.08 14.99
CA VAL A 321 -44.17 1.10 14.45
C VAL A 321 -44.76 1.65 13.14
N PRO A 322 -44.93 2.98 13.00
CA PRO A 322 -45.55 3.56 11.82
C PRO A 322 -44.64 3.40 10.60
N LEU A 323 -45.25 3.08 9.46
CA LEU A 323 -44.58 3.05 8.16
C LEU A 323 -44.95 4.31 7.40
N VAL A 324 -43.97 5.16 7.13
CA VAL A 324 -44.19 6.43 6.43
C VAL A 324 -43.71 6.30 4.98
N PRO A 325 -44.60 6.31 3.97
CA PRO A 325 -44.19 6.19 2.58
C PRO A 325 -43.28 7.36 2.18
N THR A 326 -42.22 7.06 1.44
CA THR A 326 -41.29 8.06 0.89
C THR A 326 -40.96 7.76 -0.57
N HIS A 327 -40.92 8.82 -1.38
CA HIS A 327 -40.42 8.76 -2.77
C HIS A 327 -38.92 9.09 -2.87
N ARG A 328 -38.31 9.47 -1.76
CA ARG A 328 -36.90 9.86 -1.65
C ARG A 328 -36.30 9.18 -0.42
N PRO A 329 -35.98 7.87 -0.50
CA PRO A 329 -35.20 7.23 0.55
C PRO A 329 -33.81 7.90 0.66
N PRO A 330 -33.07 7.67 1.76
CA PRO A 330 -31.68 8.13 1.90
C PRO A 330 -30.84 7.73 0.68
N SER A 331 -29.87 8.58 0.31
CA SER A 331 -29.02 8.40 -0.87
C SER A 331 -28.22 7.09 -0.87
N GLU A 332 -28.05 6.50 0.30
CA GLU A 332 -27.38 5.23 0.57
C GLU A 332 -28.21 4.00 0.19
N VAL A 333 -29.53 4.17 0.01
CA VAL A 333 -30.46 3.10 -0.38
C VAL A 333 -30.72 3.18 -1.89
N PRO A 334 -30.38 2.13 -2.65
CA PRO A 334 -30.63 2.09 -4.09
C PRO A 334 -32.14 2.06 -4.38
N ILE A 335 -32.59 2.93 -5.29
CA ILE A 335 -33.98 2.97 -5.76
C ILE A 335 -34.16 1.95 -6.87
N ARG A 336 -35.14 1.05 -6.72
CA ARG A 336 -35.50 -0.01 -7.66
C ARG A 336 -36.88 0.26 -8.25
N PRO A 337 -37.08 0.04 -9.57
CA PRO A 337 -38.41 0.09 -10.17
C PRO A 337 -39.38 -0.91 -9.51
N GLY A 338 -40.67 -0.58 -9.44
CA GLY A 338 -41.70 -1.46 -8.86
C GLY A 338 -41.69 -1.55 -7.33
N HIS A 339 -40.73 -0.90 -6.66
CA HIS A 339 -40.62 -0.88 -5.21
C HIS A 339 -41.19 0.41 -4.61
N VAL A 340 -41.93 0.26 -3.52
CA VAL A 340 -42.40 1.37 -2.68
C VAL A 340 -41.58 1.37 -1.40
N TYR A 341 -41.05 2.54 -1.03
CA TYR A 341 -40.19 2.71 0.12
C TYR A 341 -40.95 3.33 1.30
N PHE A 342 -40.71 2.81 2.49
CA PHE A 342 -41.29 3.29 3.75
C PHE A 342 -40.17 3.56 4.74
N MET A 343 -40.14 4.79 5.29
CA MET A 343 -39.30 5.13 6.43
C MET A 343 -39.90 4.51 7.70
N ILE A 344 -39.01 3.99 8.54
CA ILE A 344 -39.33 3.39 9.82
C ILE A 344 -38.80 4.31 10.93
N ASP A 345 -39.70 4.78 11.79
CA ASP A 345 -39.32 5.64 12.92
C ASP A 345 -38.86 4.81 14.12
N LYS A 346 -37.55 4.84 14.39
CA LYS A 346 -36.88 4.16 15.49
C LYS A 346 -37.22 4.75 16.87
N ALA A 347 -37.67 6.02 16.93
CA ALA A 347 -38.08 6.67 18.18
C ALA A 347 -39.46 6.20 18.66
N SER A 348 -40.16 5.38 17.86
CA SER A 348 -41.41 4.76 18.27
C SER A 348 -41.20 3.83 19.46
N GLN A 349 -42.04 3.96 20.49
CA GLN A 349 -42.01 3.13 21.70
C GLN A 349 -42.06 1.61 21.41
N TYR A 350 -42.52 1.21 20.22
CA TYR A 350 -42.64 -0.18 19.78
C TYR A 350 -41.34 -0.76 19.20
N CYS A 351 -40.31 0.06 18.97
CA CYS A 351 -38.94 -0.36 18.64
C CYS A 351 -38.09 -0.61 19.90
N ALA A 352 -38.46 0.00 21.03
CA ALA A 352 -37.70 -0.06 22.27
C ALA A 352 -38.04 -1.30 23.09
N THR A 353 -37.39 -2.44 22.79
CA THR A 353 -36.90 -3.42 23.78
C THR A 353 -36.35 -4.66 23.05
N SER A 354 -35.05 -4.86 23.19
CA SER A 354 -34.34 -6.13 22.96
C SER A 354 -34.85 -7.25 23.87
#